data_AF-A0A4V3UMP1-F1
#
_entry.id   AF-A0A4V3UMP1-F1
#
_cell.length_a   1.000
_cell.length_b   1.000
_cell.length_c   1.000
_cell.angle_alpha   90.00
_cell.angle_beta   90.00
_cell.angle_gamma   90.00
#
_symmetry.space_group_name_H-M   'P 1'
#
loop_
_entity.id
_entity.type
_entity.pdbx_description
1 polymer ?
#
loop_
_entity_poly.entity_id
_entity_poly.type
_entity_poly.pdbx_seq_one_letter_code
_entity_poly.pdbx_strand_id
1 'polypeptide(L)'
;MDTEDIQHAVQELENAWKEAQSTQSIIQACDITDTNPWLRMTRWSEYLEGIAPKDLADSVAPPEEKPMDPVEQGVRHIWAAIEQVMRKSQRVVQHSGQVICVEAI
;
A
#
# COMPACT_ATOMS: atom_id res chain seq x y z
N MET A 1 -16.77 -4.24 20.08
CA MET A 1 -16.43 -3.57 18.81
C MET A 1 -16.64 -4.64 17.76
N ASP A 2 -17.77 -4.57 17.08
CA ASP A 2 -18.20 -5.64 16.20
C ASP A 2 -17.39 -5.61 14.91
N THR A 3 -17.05 -6.78 14.39
CA THR A 3 -16.22 -6.94 13.20
C THR A 3 -16.82 -6.25 11.97
N GLU A 4 -18.15 -6.09 11.96
CA GLU A 4 -18.91 -5.36 10.95
C GLU A 4 -18.64 -3.84 10.98
N ASP A 5 -18.46 -3.25 12.17
CA ASP A 5 -18.12 -1.82 12.31
C ASP A 5 -16.72 -1.53 11.77
N ILE A 6 -15.78 -2.47 11.95
CA ILE A 6 -14.41 -2.36 11.43
C ILE A 6 -14.41 -2.46 9.91
N GLN A 7 -15.17 -3.40 9.36
CA GLN A 7 -15.28 -3.58 7.90
C GLN A 7 -15.95 -2.37 7.24
N HIS A 8 -16.98 -1.82 7.86
CA HIS A 8 -17.63 -0.59 7.41
C HIS A 8 -16.66 0.59 7.41
N ALA A 9 -15.92 0.78 8.52
CA ALA A 9 -14.93 1.84 8.64
C ALA A 9 -13.80 1.71 7.60
N VAL A 10 -13.31 0.48 7.34
CA VAL A 10 -12.32 0.22 6.28
C VAL A 10 -12.89 0.55 4.90
N GLN A 11 -14.14 0.15 4.62
CA GLN A 11 -14.76 0.41 3.33
C GLN A 11 -15.01 1.90 3.07
N GLU A 12 -15.42 2.65 4.09
CA GLU A 12 -15.56 4.11 4.01
C GLU A 12 -14.20 4.78 3.76
N LEU A 13 -13.14 4.30 4.40
CA LEU A 13 -11.78 4.80 4.21
C LEU A 13 -11.28 4.51 2.79
N GLU A 14 -11.54 3.33 2.26
CA GLU A 14 -11.23 2.97 0.87
C GLU A 14 -12.01 3.82 -0.15
N ASN A 15 -13.28 4.11 0.13
CA ASN A 15 -14.13 4.92 -0.75
C ASN A 15 -13.69 6.39 -0.73
N ALA A 16 -13.45 6.95 0.45
CA ALA A 16 -12.91 8.30 0.61
C ALA A 16 -11.53 8.43 -0.05
N TRP A 17 -10.69 7.40 0.04
CA TRP A 17 -9.42 7.35 -0.68
C TRP A 17 -9.61 7.36 -2.19
N LYS A 18 -10.53 6.54 -2.74
CA LYS A 18 -10.83 6.50 -4.19
C LYS A 18 -11.41 7.83 -4.70
N GLU A 19 -12.24 8.49 -3.91
CA GLU A 19 -12.80 9.81 -4.24
C GLU A 19 -11.73 10.91 -4.20
N ALA A 20 -10.87 10.90 -3.18
CA ALA A 20 -9.70 11.77 -3.12
C ALA A 20 -8.77 11.55 -4.31
N GLN A 21 -8.60 10.29 -4.72
CA GLN A 21 -7.79 9.91 -5.88
C GLN A 21 -8.34 10.40 -7.22
N SER A 22 -9.66 10.46 -7.35
CA SER A 22 -10.32 10.98 -8.55
C SER A 22 -10.24 12.50 -8.69
N THR A 23 -9.85 13.20 -7.62
CA THR A 23 -9.80 14.68 -7.56
C THR A 23 -8.37 15.21 -7.59
N GLN A 24 -7.35 14.35 -7.70
CA GLN A 24 -6.00 14.69 -7.25
C GLN A 24 -5.14 15.46 -8.25
N SER A 25 -4.69 16.63 -7.79
CA SER A 25 -3.48 17.34 -8.21
C SER A 25 -2.21 16.70 -7.62
N ILE A 26 -1.05 17.10 -8.13
CA ILE A 26 0.30 16.67 -7.69
C ILE A 26 0.46 16.81 -6.16
N ILE A 27 1.06 15.79 -5.51
CA ILE A 27 1.33 15.81 -4.05
C ILE A 27 2.27 16.97 -3.72
N GLN A 28 1.86 17.82 -2.77
CA GLN A 28 2.75 18.76 -2.10
C GLN A 28 3.15 18.21 -0.73
N ALA A 29 4.40 18.45 -0.31
CA ALA A 29 4.87 17.99 1.00
C ALA A 29 4.02 18.52 2.18
N CYS A 30 3.39 19.69 2.01
CA CYS A 30 2.48 20.28 3.00
C CYS A 30 1.09 19.63 3.07
N ASP A 31 0.69 18.82 2.08
CA ASP A 31 -0.60 18.11 2.08
C ASP A 31 -0.58 16.89 3.01
N ILE A 32 0.60 16.36 3.30
CA ILE A 32 0.78 15.25 4.23
C ILE A 32 0.71 15.84 5.63
N THR A 33 -0.46 15.71 6.25
CA THR A 33 -0.64 16.00 7.69
C THR A 33 0.17 14.98 8.48
N ASP A 34 1.44 15.32 8.67
CA ASP A 34 2.49 14.43 9.15
C ASP A 34 2.31 14.14 10.64
N THR A 35 1.26 13.42 10.99
CA THR A 35 0.86 13.13 12.37
C THR A 35 1.60 11.90 12.91
N ASN A 36 2.27 11.16 12.02
CA ASN A 36 3.08 9.98 12.36
C ASN A 36 4.57 10.38 12.49
N PRO A 37 5.17 10.31 13.70
CA PRO A 37 6.58 10.66 13.90
C PRO A 37 7.56 9.87 13.03
N TRP A 38 7.20 8.65 12.62
CA TRP A 38 8.04 7.83 11.75
C TRP A 38 8.09 8.35 10.31
N LEU A 39 6.98 8.89 9.79
CA LEU A 39 6.92 9.50 8.46
C LEU A 39 7.75 10.78 8.38
N ARG A 40 7.73 11.61 9.45
CA ARG A 40 8.66 12.74 9.63
C ARG A 40 10.12 12.30 9.60
N MET A 41 10.45 11.26 10.36
CA MET A 41 11.84 10.79 10.49
C MET A 41 12.39 10.24 9.17
N THR A 42 11.53 9.64 8.36
CA THR A 42 11.87 9.06 7.06
C THR A 42 11.63 10.02 5.89
N ARG A 43 11.19 11.26 6.15
CA ARG A 43 11.00 12.34 5.16
C ARG A 43 10.15 11.92 3.96
N TRP A 44 9.13 11.10 4.20
CA TRP A 44 8.27 10.61 3.12
C TRP A 44 7.58 11.75 2.37
N SER A 45 7.23 12.83 3.07
CA SER A 45 6.61 14.00 2.45
C SER A 45 7.52 14.70 1.42
N GLU A 46 8.82 14.72 1.67
CA GLU A 46 9.83 15.25 0.74
C GLU A 46 10.06 14.29 -0.44
N TYR A 47 10.01 12.97 -0.20
CA TYR A 47 10.17 11.98 -1.26
C TYR A 47 8.97 11.90 -2.22
N LEU A 48 7.75 12.11 -1.70
CA LEU A 48 6.52 12.04 -2.47
C LEU A 48 6.16 13.35 -3.18
N GLU A 49 6.89 14.44 -2.90
CA GLU A 49 6.66 15.74 -3.52
C GLU A 49 6.82 15.65 -5.05
N GLY A 50 5.85 16.20 -5.78
CA GLY A 50 5.89 16.19 -7.24
C GLY A 50 5.38 14.88 -7.87
N ILE A 51 5.17 13.82 -7.08
CA ILE A 51 4.61 12.56 -7.59
C ILE A 51 3.08 12.70 -7.70
N ALA A 52 2.52 12.30 -8.86
CA ALA A 52 1.08 12.22 -8.99
C ALA A 52 0.58 11.03 -8.17
N PRO A 53 -0.46 11.19 -7.34
CA PRO A 53 -1.00 10.08 -6.55
C PRO A 53 -1.43 8.85 -7.36
N LYS A 54 -1.82 9.07 -8.62
CA LYS A 54 -2.10 8.00 -9.56
C LYS A 54 -0.86 7.15 -9.83
N ASP A 55 0.31 7.77 -10.03
CA ASP A 55 1.55 7.06 -10.31
C ASP A 55 1.96 6.17 -9.11
N LEU A 56 1.71 6.63 -7.89
CA LEU A 56 1.92 5.80 -6.69
C LEU A 56 0.99 4.59 -6.67
N ALA A 57 -0.29 4.77 -6.98
CA ALA A 57 -1.24 3.67 -7.00
C ALA A 57 -0.96 2.69 -8.13
N ASP A 58 -0.58 3.19 -9.30
CA ASP A 58 -0.16 2.37 -10.44
C ASP A 58 1.12 1.58 -10.12
N SER A 59 2.04 2.13 -9.31
CA SER A 59 3.27 1.43 -8.89
C SER A 59 3.04 0.20 -8.00
N VAL A 60 1.90 0.15 -7.30
CA VAL A 60 1.49 -0.97 -6.46
C VAL A 60 0.31 -1.74 -7.06
N ALA A 61 -0.07 -1.43 -8.30
CA ALA A 61 -1.10 -2.18 -8.99
C ALA A 61 -0.61 -3.60 -9.29
N PRO A 62 -1.49 -4.62 -9.20
CA PRO A 62 -1.12 -5.97 -9.57
C PRO A 62 -0.70 -6.01 -11.05
N PRO A 63 0.43 -6.64 -11.38
CA PRO A 63 0.86 -6.82 -12.77
C PRO A 63 -0.13 -7.69 -13.53
N GLU A 64 -0.10 -7.65 -14.87
CA GLU A 64 -1.02 -8.42 -15.72
C GLU A 64 -1.05 -9.91 -15.33
N GLU A 65 -2.22 -10.55 -15.46
CA GLU A 65 -2.39 -11.95 -15.04
C GLU A 65 -1.62 -12.94 -15.93
N LYS A 66 -1.49 -12.63 -17.23
CA LYS A 66 -0.85 -13.49 -18.23
C LYS A 66 0.01 -12.67 -19.19
N PRO A 67 1.12 -12.09 -18.69
CA PRO A 67 2.00 -11.31 -19.53
C PRO A 67 2.69 -12.20 -20.57
N MET A 68 2.77 -11.68 -21.79
CA MET A 68 3.46 -12.37 -22.90
C MET A 68 4.97 -12.12 -22.86
N ASP A 69 5.39 -10.99 -22.28
CA ASP A 69 6.79 -10.62 -22.16
C ASP A 69 7.49 -11.37 -21.00
N PRO A 70 8.69 -11.94 -21.20
CA PRO A 70 9.42 -12.66 -20.15
C PRO A 70 9.80 -11.81 -18.92
N VAL A 71 10.04 -10.51 -19.08
CA VAL A 71 10.36 -9.61 -17.95
C VAL A 71 9.10 -9.39 -17.12
N GLU A 72 7.97 -9.13 -17.76
CA GLU A 72 6.68 -8.99 -17.09
C GLU A 72 6.24 -10.29 -16.40
N GLN A 73 6.54 -11.46 -17.00
CA GLN A 73 6.37 -12.75 -16.32
C GLN A 73 7.22 -12.82 -15.06
N GLY A 74 8.49 -12.40 -15.10
CA GLY A 74 9.36 -12.31 -13.92
C GLY A 74 8.77 -11.42 -12.83
N VAL A 75 8.28 -10.23 -13.19
CA VAL A 75 7.60 -9.30 -12.26
C VAL A 75 6.38 -9.95 -11.63
N ARG A 76 5.57 -10.69 -12.40
CA ARG A 76 4.39 -11.41 -11.89
C ARG A 76 4.76 -12.48 -10.86
N HIS A 77 5.86 -13.21 -11.07
CA HIS A 77 6.33 -14.20 -10.11
C HIS A 77 6.78 -13.56 -8.79
N ILE A 78 7.51 -12.44 -8.87
CA ILE A 78 7.93 -11.67 -7.69
C ILE A 78 6.69 -11.15 -6.93
N TRP A 79 5.74 -10.57 -7.65
CA TRP A 79 4.48 -10.09 -7.07
C TRP A 79 3.73 -11.19 -6.31
N ALA A 80 3.55 -12.35 -6.95
CA ALA A 80 2.88 -13.50 -6.32
C ALA A 80 3.62 -14.01 -5.07
N ALA A 81 4.96 -13.98 -5.06
CA ALA A 81 5.74 -14.35 -3.90
C ALA A 81 5.54 -13.36 -2.73
N ILE A 82 5.58 -12.05 -3.01
CA ILE A 82 5.31 -11.00 -2.01
C ILE A 82 3.88 -11.12 -1.45
N GLU A 83 2.90 -11.35 -2.32
CA GLU A 83 1.50 -11.57 -1.90
C GLU A 83 1.39 -12.76 -0.93
N GLN A 84 2.08 -13.87 -1.21
CA GLN A 84 2.09 -15.02 -0.31
C GLN A 84 2.73 -14.69 1.04
N VAL A 85 3.83 -13.94 1.07
CA VAL A 85 4.48 -13.49 2.30
C VAL A 85 3.51 -12.62 3.12
N MET A 86 2.85 -11.66 2.49
CA MET A 86 1.87 -10.79 3.16
C MET A 86 0.70 -11.58 3.72
N ARG A 87 0.11 -12.49 2.94
CA ARG A 87 -1.00 -13.37 3.40
C ARG A 87 -0.58 -14.29 4.55
N LYS A 88 0.68 -14.75 4.59
CA LYS A 88 1.20 -15.54 5.70
C LYS A 88 1.41 -14.67 6.95
N SER A 89 2.03 -13.50 6.79
CA SER A 89 2.23 -12.53 7.87
C SER A 89 0.92 -12.15 8.54
N GLN A 90 -0.09 -11.80 7.73
CA GLN A 90 -1.40 -11.42 8.24
C GLN A 90 -2.08 -12.55 9.02
N ARG A 91 -1.99 -13.80 8.53
CA ARG A 91 -2.49 -14.97 9.26
C ARG A 91 -1.78 -15.17 10.60
N VAL A 92 -0.46 -15.01 10.64
CA VAL A 92 0.31 -15.13 11.89
C VAL A 92 -0.13 -14.05 12.88
N VAL A 93 -0.26 -12.80 12.44
CA VAL A 93 -0.76 -11.70 13.28
C VAL A 93 -2.17 -12.01 13.81
N GLN A 94 -3.08 -12.45 12.95
CA GLN A 94 -4.46 -12.76 13.34
C GLN A 94 -4.56 -13.90 14.36
N HIS A 95 -3.72 -14.94 14.25
CA HIS A 95 -3.80 -16.12 15.10
C HIS A 95 -2.95 -16.05 16.37
N SER A 96 -1.85 -15.29 16.37
CA SER A 96 -0.89 -15.26 17.47
C SER A 96 -0.72 -13.89 18.12
N GLY A 97 -1.21 -12.82 17.50
CA GLY A 97 -0.94 -11.44 17.91
C GLY A 97 0.50 -10.98 17.68
N GLN A 98 1.35 -11.83 17.08
CA GLN A 98 2.76 -11.52 16.81
C GLN A 98 2.95 -11.05 15.36
N VAL A 99 3.79 -10.04 15.18
CA VAL A 99 4.16 -9.48 13.87
C VAL A 99 5.41 -10.18 13.32
N ILE A 100 5.42 -10.44 12.01
CA ILE A 100 6.61 -10.90 11.30
C ILE A 100 7.34 -9.68 10.75
N CYS A 101 8.58 -9.47 11.18
CA CYS A 101 9.48 -8.51 10.56
C CYS A 101 10.25 -9.19 9.41
N VAL A 102 10.19 -8.60 8.22
CA VAL A 102 11.05 -8.97 7.10
C VAL A 102 12.15 -7.92 7.04
N GLU A 103 13.38 -8.33 7.29
CA GLU A 103 14.57 -7.47 7.16
C GLU A 103 15.31 -7.80 5.86
N ALA A 104 15.71 -6.77 5.12
CA ALA A 104 16.64 -6.92 4.01
C ALA A 104 18.07 -7.02 4.58
N ILE A 105 18.84 -8.02 4.12
CA ILE A 105 20.25 -8.22 4.48
C ILE A 105 21.13 -7.61 3.39
#